data_AF-A0A923NB37-F1
#
_entry.id   AF-A0A923NB37-F1
#
_cell.length_a   1.000
_cell.length_b   1.000
_cell.length_c   1.000
_cell.angle_alpha   90.00
_cell.angle_beta   90.00
_cell.angle_gamma   90.00
#
_symmetry.space_group_name_H-M   'P 1'
#
loop_
_entity.id
_entity.type
_entity.pdbx_description
1 polymer ?
#
loop_
_entity_poly.entity_id
_entity_poly.type
_entity_poly.pdbx_seq_one_letter_code
_entity_poly.pdbx_strand_id
1 'polypeptide(L)'
;MDFSKTRKSPILLQEISRKYALDPLRPIRGFVKLENNADKGLVTVIVENVKIFPAGEYCYKLLLAGIKKEQQVYHLLGSIVLSSGGRGEGIFRIRPADLNGHGSCLWEFDTMIVAAASVTNPRESLHPVLQGKFRIACPADPLPTAAPKDYSPFYQDFVLDRCITIARMQKQLTDIRPFYHDSTSAHWKKVLDWSDFPILSPGSETPVKIYGHFLWGWNDTHYFVAVPGRFLPAEQPDSGRSGFTFWQPILGMEKIQQDTSLPLQQRRDQTYGYWIASISRRTGKIEEYPYRAVTSGCPGTIL
;
A
#
# COMPACT_ATOMS: atom_id res chain seq x y z
N MET A 1 3.85 14.97 -8.16
CA MET A 1 3.58 15.58 -6.84
C MET A 1 3.17 17.01 -7.11
N ASP A 2 1.88 17.32 -6.95
CA ASP A 2 1.35 18.67 -7.11
C ASP A 2 0.62 19.06 -5.83
N PHE A 3 1.24 19.92 -5.03
CA PHE A 3 0.62 20.53 -3.84
C PHE A 3 -0.10 21.83 -4.22
N SER A 4 -0.81 21.86 -5.34
CA SER A 4 -1.54 23.03 -5.80
C SER A 4 -3.03 22.90 -5.43
N LYS A 5 -3.46 23.78 -4.51
CA LYS A 5 -4.84 24.08 -4.06
C LYS A 5 -5.33 23.38 -2.79
N THR A 6 -4.81 23.82 -1.65
CA THR A 6 -5.65 23.94 -0.44
C THR A 6 -5.30 25.23 0.31
N ARG A 7 -5.96 26.35 -0.04
CA ARG A 7 -5.95 27.54 0.80
C ARG A 7 -6.79 27.25 2.05
N LYS A 8 -6.17 26.72 3.09
CA LYS A 8 -6.76 26.71 4.44
C LYS A 8 -6.32 27.99 5.15
N SER A 9 -7.29 28.76 5.63
CA SER A 9 -7.06 29.94 6.47
C SER A 9 -6.25 29.55 7.71
N PRO A 10 -5.23 30.33 8.10
CA PRO A 10 -4.45 30.05 9.30
C PRO A 10 -5.35 30.14 10.55
N ILE A 11 -5.15 29.23 11.49
CA ILE A 11 -5.84 29.23 12.78
C ILE A 11 -5.16 30.29 13.65
N LEU A 12 -5.86 31.39 13.95
CA LEU A 12 -5.35 32.44 14.82
C LEU A 12 -5.44 32.00 16.28
N LEU A 13 -4.36 32.20 17.03
CA LEU A 13 -4.32 31.93 18.46
C LEU A 13 -4.49 33.23 19.25
N GLN A 14 -5.42 33.22 20.20
CA GLN A 14 -5.70 34.31 21.12
C GLN A 14 -4.80 34.23 22.36
N GLU A 15 -4.37 35.38 22.86
CA GLU A 15 -3.60 35.51 24.10
C GLU A 15 -4.45 35.12 25.30
N ILE A 16 -3.95 34.17 26.10
CA ILE A 16 -4.57 33.74 27.37
C ILE A 16 -3.81 34.32 28.56
N SER A 17 -2.47 34.36 28.48
CA SER A 17 -1.63 34.83 29.59
C SER A 17 -0.52 35.74 29.12
N ARG A 18 -0.63 37.03 29.46
CA ARG A 18 0.38 38.05 29.17
C ARG A 18 1.65 37.92 30.03
N LYS A 19 1.63 37.14 31.10
CA LYS A 19 2.80 36.89 31.98
C LYS A 19 4.00 36.34 31.22
N TYR A 20 3.75 35.69 30.09
CA TYR A 20 4.75 35.07 29.22
C TYR A 20 5.10 35.94 28.00
N ALA A 21 4.77 37.24 28.01
CA ALA A 21 5.17 38.17 26.95
C ALA A 21 6.62 38.63 27.15
N LEU A 22 7.38 38.75 26.05
CA LEU A 22 8.72 39.32 26.07
C LEU A 22 8.68 40.83 26.31
N ASP A 23 7.86 41.54 25.53
CA ASP A 23 7.50 42.93 25.71
C ASP A 23 6.06 43.03 26.29
N PRO A 24 5.88 43.46 27.55
CA PRO A 24 4.57 43.57 28.17
C PRO A 24 3.61 44.58 27.50
N LEU A 25 4.15 45.52 26.73
CA LEU A 25 3.36 46.54 26.01
C LEU A 25 2.73 46.00 24.73
N ARG A 26 3.23 44.86 24.23
CA ARG A 26 2.73 44.22 23.01
C ARG A 26 2.02 42.91 23.37
N PRO A 27 0.91 42.56 22.69
CA PRO A 27 0.26 41.27 22.92
C PRO A 27 1.12 40.14 22.32
N ILE A 28 1.04 38.95 22.93
CA ILE A 28 1.57 37.73 22.31
C ILE A 28 0.69 37.38 21.11
N ARG A 29 1.30 37.09 19.97
CA ARG A 29 0.59 36.67 18.76
C ARG A 29 1.03 35.27 18.36
N GLY A 30 0.10 34.50 17.83
CA GLY A 30 0.46 33.25 17.19
C GLY A 30 -0.59 32.81 16.19
N PHE A 31 -0.14 32.02 15.23
CA PHE A 31 -1.04 31.34 14.31
C PHE A 31 -0.50 29.95 14.02
N VAL A 32 -1.43 29.06 13.69
CA VAL A 32 -1.12 27.70 13.27
C VAL A 32 -1.59 27.51 11.85
N LYS A 33 -0.68 27.09 10.98
CA LYS A 33 -1.00 26.58 9.66
C LYS A 33 -1.13 25.07 9.76
N LEU A 34 -2.31 24.56 9.43
CA LEU A 34 -2.57 23.14 9.35
C LEU A 34 -2.76 22.73 7.89
N GLU A 35 -1.84 21.92 7.39
CA GLU A 35 -1.93 21.29 6.08
C GLU A 35 -2.19 19.81 6.30
N ASN A 36 -3.24 19.25 5.72
CA ASN A 36 -3.50 17.82 5.82
C ASN A 36 -4.08 17.25 4.53
N ASN A 37 -3.75 16.00 4.27
CA ASN A 37 -4.41 15.11 3.33
C ASN A 37 -4.97 13.89 4.10
N ALA A 38 -5.47 12.87 3.40
CA ALA A 38 -6.11 11.71 4.03
C ALA A 38 -5.20 10.93 5.00
N ASP A 39 -3.88 10.91 4.77
CA ASP A 39 -2.94 10.03 5.50
C ASP A 39 -1.87 10.83 6.28
N LYS A 40 -1.52 12.02 5.81
CA LYS A 40 -0.41 12.85 6.31
C LYS A 40 -0.86 14.28 6.55
N GLY A 41 -0.39 14.85 7.65
CA GLY A 41 -0.57 16.25 7.99
C GLY A 41 0.74 16.90 8.44
N LEU A 42 0.80 18.21 8.27
CA LEU A 42 1.85 19.09 8.70
C LEU A 42 1.23 20.23 9.49
N VAL A 43 1.68 20.39 10.73
CA VAL A 43 1.28 21.48 11.63
C VAL A 43 2.46 22.41 11.77
N THR A 44 2.31 23.65 11.32
CA THR A 44 3.32 24.70 11.52
C THR A 44 2.74 25.75 12.46
N VAL A 45 3.35 25.90 13.64
CA VAL A 45 3.02 26.94 14.60
C VAL A 45 4.07 28.03 14.56
N ILE A 46 3.61 29.27 14.50
CA ILE A 46 4.46 30.45 14.60
C ILE A 46 3.90 31.33 15.72
N VAL A 47 4.78 31.72 16.65
CA VAL A 47 4.46 32.60 17.77
C VAL A 47 5.43 33.78 17.81
N GLU A 48 4.97 34.91 18.31
CA GLU A 48 5.73 36.15 18.39
C GLU A 48 5.50 36.83 19.75
N ASN A 49 6.52 37.60 20.18
CA ASN A 49 6.56 38.29 21.47
C ASN A 49 6.47 37.35 22.69
N VAL A 50 7.01 36.13 22.57
CA VAL A 50 7.02 35.14 23.64
C VAL A 50 8.30 35.27 24.48
N LYS A 51 8.14 35.27 25.81
CA LYS A 51 9.23 35.41 26.77
C LYS A 51 10.19 34.23 26.72
N ILE A 52 11.48 34.52 26.65
CA ILE A 52 12.55 33.55 26.78
C ILE A 52 13.03 33.58 28.22
N PHE A 53 13.18 32.43 28.85
CA PHE A 53 13.73 32.31 30.20
C PHE A 53 15.23 32.00 30.05
N PRO A 54 16.15 32.89 30.44
CA PRO A 54 17.59 32.72 30.19
C PRO A 54 18.17 31.44 30.82
N ALA A 55 17.62 31.02 31.96
CA ALA A 55 17.97 29.77 32.63
C ALA A 55 17.27 28.52 32.05
N GLY A 56 16.46 28.68 31.00
CA GLY A 56 15.72 27.58 30.36
C GLY A 56 14.59 26.99 31.22
N GLU A 57 14.15 27.71 32.26
CA GLU A 57 13.15 27.24 33.23
C GLU A 57 11.84 26.78 32.59
N TYR A 58 11.42 27.45 31.52
CA TYR A 58 10.23 27.09 30.75
C TYR A 58 10.56 26.89 29.27
N CYS A 59 9.95 25.86 28.69
CA CYS A 59 9.88 25.63 27.25
C CYS A 59 8.42 25.73 26.78
N TYR A 60 8.21 26.07 25.52
CA TYR A 60 6.86 26.18 24.97
C TYR A 60 6.51 24.94 24.18
N LYS A 61 5.31 24.41 24.38
CA LYS A 61 4.82 23.20 23.74
C LYS A 61 3.48 23.47 23.05
N LEU A 62 3.26 22.81 21.92
CA LEU A 62 1.97 22.81 21.23
C LEU A 62 1.17 21.57 21.63
N LEU A 63 -0.06 21.79 22.08
CA LEU A 63 -1.00 20.76 22.47
C LEU A 63 -2.31 20.89 21.71
N LEU A 64 -2.97 19.76 21.48
CA LEU A 64 -4.36 19.68 21.06
C LEU A 64 -5.22 19.34 22.27
N ALA A 65 -6.32 20.05 22.44
CA ALA A 65 -7.32 19.80 23.47
C ALA A 65 -8.67 19.48 22.82
N GLY A 66 -9.35 18.50 23.38
CA GLY A 66 -10.66 18.02 22.94
C GLY A 66 -11.42 17.40 24.11
N ILE A 67 -12.66 16.99 23.86
CA ILE A 67 -13.53 16.38 24.88
C ILE A 67 -13.94 14.99 24.38
N LYS A 68 -13.64 13.95 25.17
CA LYS A 68 -13.98 12.55 24.87
C LYS A 68 -14.68 11.95 26.09
N LYS A 69 -15.92 11.47 25.91
CA LYS A 69 -16.75 10.89 27.00
C LYS A 69 -16.81 11.80 28.25
N GLU A 70 -17.10 13.10 28.03
CA GLU A 70 -17.16 14.14 29.08
C GLU A 70 -15.85 14.45 29.82
N GLN A 71 -14.72 13.85 29.41
CA GLN A 71 -13.40 14.15 29.96
C GLN A 71 -12.56 14.96 28.97
N GLN A 72 -11.78 15.92 29.48
CA GLN A 72 -10.86 16.69 28.67
C GLN A 72 -9.63 15.87 28.34
N VAL A 73 -9.36 15.70 27.03
CA VAL A 73 -8.21 14.94 26.53
C VAL A 73 -7.22 15.90 25.90
N TYR A 74 -5.93 15.68 26.17
CA TYR A 74 -4.84 16.45 25.63
C TYR A 74 -3.91 15.56 24.82
N HIS A 75 -3.44 16.07 23.68
CA HIS A 75 -2.41 15.43 22.87
C HIS A 75 -1.24 16.40 22.63
N LEU A 76 -0.04 16.02 23.03
CA LEU A 76 1.18 16.82 22.88
C LEU A 76 1.79 16.60 21.49
N LEU A 77 1.91 17.66 20.68
CA LEU A 77 2.55 17.58 19.36
C LEU A 77 4.07 17.76 19.45
N GLY A 78 4.55 18.60 20.37
CA GLY A 78 5.98 18.78 20.61
C GLY A 78 6.35 20.17 21.11
N SER A 79 7.65 20.42 21.18
CA SER A 79 8.23 21.68 21.66
C SER A 79 8.45 22.69 20.53
N ILE A 80 8.27 23.97 20.83
CA ILE A 80 8.47 25.11 19.92
C ILE A 80 9.87 25.66 20.18
N VAL A 81 10.64 25.86 19.10
CA VAL A 81 11.98 26.43 19.20
C VAL A 81 11.87 27.95 19.15
N LEU A 82 12.48 28.64 20.12
CA LEU A 82 12.48 30.10 20.19
C LEU A 82 13.77 30.71 19.65
N SER A 83 13.63 31.83 18.95
CA SER A 83 14.71 32.76 18.62
C SER A 83 14.89 33.79 19.73
N SER A 84 16.06 34.43 19.80
CA SER A 84 16.39 35.47 20.81
C SER A 84 15.44 36.67 20.83
N GLY A 85 14.74 36.96 19.73
CA GLY A 85 13.74 38.04 19.64
C GLY A 85 12.34 37.66 20.11
N GLY A 86 12.14 36.50 20.74
CA GLY A 86 10.84 36.04 21.22
C GLY A 86 9.90 35.54 20.12
N ARG A 87 10.42 35.28 18.92
CA ARG A 87 9.71 34.57 17.85
C ARG A 87 9.99 33.08 17.96
N GLY A 88 8.95 32.26 17.92
CA GLY A 88 9.05 30.81 17.98
C GLY A 88 8.44 30.14 16.76
N GLU A 89 9.04 29.04 16.34
CA GLU A 89 8.53 28.20 15.27
C GLU A 89 8.57 26.72 15.65
N GLY A 90 7.53 25.98 15.30
CA GLY A 90 7.44 24.53 15.46
C GLY A 90 6.80 23.90 14.25
N ILE A 91 7.41 22.84 13.72
CA ILE A 91 6.92 22.09 12.56
C ILE A 91 6.75 20.63 12.97
N PHE A 92 5.52 20.14 12.97
CA PHE A 92 5.16 18.80 13.43
C PHE A 92 4.48 18.00 12.32
N ARG A 93 5.02 16.82 12.04
CA ARG A 93 4.38 15.85 11.13
C ARG A 93 3.38 15.01 11.93
N ILE A 94 2.16 14.90 11.43
CA ILE A 94 1.08 14.14 12.06
C ILE A 94 0.45 13.18 11.06
N ARG A 95 -0.16 12.11 11.56
CA ARG A 95 -1.13 11.31 10.81
C ARG A 95 -2.53 11.69 11.31
N PRO A 96 -3.37 12.38 10.52
CA PRO A 96 -4.64 12.93 11.01
C PRO A 96 -5.61 11.87 11.55
N ALA A 97 -5.57 10.64 11.02
CA ALA A 97 -6.37 9.52 11.49
C ALA A 97 -5.80 8.83 12.75
N ASP A 98 -4.54 9.09 13.10
CA ASP A 98 -3.90 8.48 14.26
C ASP A 98 -2.67 9.29 14.71
N LEU A 99 -2.92 10.25 15.60
CA LEU A 99 -1.92 11.20 16.07
C LEU A 99 -0.81 10.53 16.91
N ASN A 100 -1.10 9.43 17.60
CA ASN A 100 -0.20 8.80 18.58
C ASN A 100 0.09 7.32 18.37
N GLY A 101 -0.42 6.67 17.30
CA GLY A 101 -0.29 5.22 17.15
C GLY A 101 -1.34 4.41 17.91
N HIS A 102 -2.26 5.10 18.61
CA HIS A 102 -3.25 4.50 19.50
C HIS A 102 -4.70 4.89 19.12
N GLY A 103 -4.91 5.41 17.92
CA GLY A 103 -6.23 5.69 17.35
C GLY A 103 -6.83 7.04 17.78
N SER A 104 -6.03 7.99 18.24
CA SER A 104 -6.52 9.35 18.53
C SER A 104 -6.55 10.18 17.25
N CYS A 105 -7.73 10.54 16.78
CA CYS A 105 -7.88 11.27 15.51
C CYS A 105 -7.88 12.79 15.70
N LEU A 106 -7.38 13.54 14.72
CA LEU A 106 -7.28 15.01 14.78
C LEU A 106 -8.65 15.71 14.89
N TRP A 107 -9.70 15.13 14.30
CA TRP A 107 -11.06 15.68 14.35
C TRP A 107 -11.76 15.49 15.70
N GLU A 108 -11.16 14.74 16.64
CA GLU A 108 -11.63 14.67 18.04
C GLU A 108 -11.24 15.91 18.84
N PHE A 109 -10.36 16.76 18.31
CA PHE A 109 -9.85 17.97 18.95
C PHE A 109 -10.41 19.22 18.28
N ASP A 110 -10.73 20.23 19.08
CA ASP A 110 -11.29 21.50 18.60
C ASP A 110 -10.47 22.73 19.02
N THR A 111 -9.41 22.51 19.81
CA THR A 111 -8.62 23.58 20.42
C THR A 111 -7.14 23.28 20.31
N MET A 112 -6.36 24.25 19.81
CA MET A 112 -4.91 24.25 19.85
C MET A 112 -4.44 25.17 20.97
N ILE A 113 -3.48 24.71 21.77
CA ILE A 113 -2.94 25.44 22.92
C ILE A 113 -1.43 25.48 22.81
N VAL A 114 -0.85 26.67 22.88
CA VAL A 114 0.57 26.84 23.18
C VAL A 114 0.69 27.07 24.68
N ALA A 115 1.39 26.18 25.38
CA ALA A 115 1.57 26.25 26.82
C ALA A 115 3.06 26.32 27.20
N ALA A 116 3.36 27.09 28.24
CA ALA A 116 4.65 27.07 28.90
C ALA A 116 4.71 25.87 29.85
N ALA A 117 5.72 25.03 29.64
CA ALA A 117 6.00 23.83 30.40
C ALA A 117 7.32 24.01 31.15
N SER A 118 7.29 23.82 32.46
CA SER A 118 8.48 23.87 33.30
C SER A 118 9.43 22.74 32.93
N VAL A 119 10.70 23.08 32.68
CA VAL A 119 11.78 22.13 32.41
C VAL A 119 12.37 21.60 33.73
N THR A 120 12.33 22.43 34.78
CA THR A 120 12.88 22.09 36.10
C THR A 120 11.91 21.27 36.95
N ASN A 121 10.61 21.47 36.80
CA ASN A 121 9.58 20.73 37.55
C ASN A 121 8.53 20.10 36.60
N PRO A 122 8.71 18.82 36.23
CA PRO A 122 7.76 18.12 35.36
C PRO A 122 6.35 17.92 35.95
N ARG A 123 6.19 18.07 37.27
CA ARG A 123 4.87 17.96 37.95
C ARG A 123 4.11 19.27 37.96
N GLU A 124 4.76 20.38 37.61
CA GLU A 124 4.10 21.67 37.47
C GLU A 124 3.05 21.60 36.35
N SER A 125 1.88 22.17 36.60
CA SER A 125 0.83 22.23 35.58
C SER A 125 1.29 23.07 34.39
N LEU A 126 0.89 22.67 33.19
CA LEU A 126 1.12 23.44 31.99
C LEU A 126 0.39 24.78 32.08
N HIS A 127 1.05 25.87 31.68
CA HIS A 127 0.46 27.22 31.70
C HIS A 127 0.06 27.63 30.28
N PRO A 128 -1.24 27.69 29.95
CA PRO A 128 -1.69 28.13 28.63
C PRO A 128 -1.29 29.59 28.36
N VAL A 129 -0.67 29.83 27.20
CA VAL A 129 -0.18 31.16 26.78
C VAL A 129 -0.99 31.67 25.60
N LEU A 130 -1.21 30.81 24.61
CA LEU A 130 -2.06 31.09 23.46
C LEU A 130 -3.05 29.95 23.25
N GLN A 131 -4.25 30.27 22.79
CA GLN A 131 -5.29 29.29 22.49
C GLN A 131 -6.04 29.68 21.21
N GLY A 132 -6.25 28.72 20.32
CA GLY A 132 -7.07 28.92 19.12
C GLY A 132 -8.07 27.79 18.95
N LYS A 133 -9.31 28.15 18.65
CA LYS A 133 -10.33 27.17 18.27
C LYS A 133 -10.21 26.85 16.80
N PHE A 134 -10.37 25.58 16.48
CA PHE A 134 -10.41 25.10 15.12
C PHE A 134 -11.48 24.01 15.02
N ARG A 135 -12.11 23.90 13.87
CA ARG A 135 -12.96 22.76 13.56
C ARG A 135 -12.51 22.18 12.26
N ILE A 136 -12.16 20.91 12.30
CA ILE A 136 -11.96 20.10 11.12
C ILE A 136 -13.17 19.20 11.11
N ALA A 137 -13.94 19.22 10.02
CA ALA A 137 -14.92 18.18 9.82
C ALA A 137 -14.18 16.84 9.94
N CYS A 138 -14.67 15.93 10.77
CA CYS A 138 -14.38 14.53 10.56
C CYS A 138 -14.60 14.33 9.05
N PRO A 139 -13.58 13.88 8.28
CA PRO A 139 -13.87 13.47 6.92
C PRO A 139 -14.99 12.46 7.10
N ALA A 140 -16.21 12.85 6.72
CA ALA A 140 -17.38 11.99 6.83
C ALA A 140 -16.89 10.63 6.35
N ASP A 141 -17.09 9.56 7.15
CA ASP A 141 -16.76 8.18 6.77
C ASP A 141 -16.85 8.14 5.27
N PRO A 142 -15.74 7.96 4.52
CA PRO A 142 -15.72 8.28 3.10
C PRO A 142 -16.98 7.68 2.52
N LEU A 143 -17.97 8.56 2.18
CA LEU A 143 -19.36 8.22 1.82
C LEU A 143 -19.30 6.86 1.20
N PRO A 144 -19.81 5.75 1.80
CA PRO A 144 -19.33 4.40 1.53
C PRO A 144 -19.08 4.31 0.04
N THR A 145 -17.82 4.54 -0.34
CA THR A 145 -17.51 4.69 -1.76
C THR A 145 -17.69 3.28 -2.17
N ALA A 146 -18.86 2.97 -2.76
CA ALA A 146 -19.38 1.63 -2.86
C ALA A 146 -18.18 0.74 -3.14
N ALA A 147 -17.82 -0.11 -2.16
CA ALA A 147 -16.49 -0.72 -2.10
C ALA A 147 -16.10 -1.07 -3.53
N PRO A 148 -14.94 -0.57 -4.04
CA PRO A 148 -14.68 -0.53 -5.47
C PRO A 148 -15.19 -1.81 -6.09
N LYS A 149 -16.22 -1.70 -6.95
CA LYS A 149 -16.98 -2.87 -7.38
C LYS A 149 -15.98 -3.93 -7.84
N ASP A 150 -15.95 -5.04 -7.11
CA ASP A 150 -15.04 -6.12 -7.44
C ASP A 150 -15.64 -6.86 -8.62
N TYR A 151 -15.07 -6.61 -9.81
CA TYR A 151 -15.44 -7.31 -11.03
C TYR A 151 -14.61 -8.59 -11.22
N SER A 152 -13.72 -8.93 -10.28
CA SER A 152 -12.95 -10.17 -10.32
C SER A 152 -13.84 -11.41 -10.38
N PRO A 153 -14.98 -11.51 -9.67
CA PRO A 153 -15.88 -12.66 -9.78
C PRO A 153 -16.40 -12.87 -11.21
N PHE A 154 -16.85 -11.80 -11.89
CA PHE A 154 -17.29 -11.89 -13.29
C PHE A 154 -16.17 -12.41 -14.20
N TYR A 155 -14.94 -11.93 -14.00
CA TYR A 155 -13.80 -12.38 -14.78
C TYR A 155 -13.41 -13.83 -14.47
N GLN A 156 -13.49 -14.23 -13.21
CA GLN A 156 -13.26 -15.62 -12.78
C GLN A 156 -14.29 -16.57 -13.39
N ASP A 157 -15.58 -16.18 -13.37
CA ASP A 157 -16.66 -16.93 -14.01
C ASP A 157 -16.43 -17.04 -15.53
N PHE A 158 -16.06 -15.93 -16.18
CA PHE A 158 -15.75 -15.92 -17.62
C PHE A 158 -14.59 -16.88 -17.96
N VAL A 159 -13.48 -16.83 -17.22
CA VAL A 159 -12.33 -17.70 -17.43
C VAL A 159 -12.72 -19.16 -17.21
N LEU A 160 -13.49 -19.45 -16.16
CA LEU A 160 -13.96 -20.79 -15.84
C LEU A 160 -14.86 -21.36 -16.94
N ASP A 161 -15.84 -20.57 -17.42
CA ASP A 161 -16.75 -20.96 -18.50
C ASP A 161 -16.01 -21.30 -19.79
N ARG A 162 -14.94 -20.57 -20.09
CA ARG A 162 -14.07 -20.85 -21.24
C ARG A 162 -13.31 -22.15 -21.06
N CYS A 163 -12.73 -22.39 -19.88
CA CYS A 163 -12.09 -23.68 -19.58
C CYS A 163 -13.07 -24.85 -19.63
N ILE A 164 -14.31 -24.68 -19.15
CA ILE A 164 -15.38 -25.68 -19.23
C ILE A 164 -15.76 -25.95 -20.69
N THR A 165 -15.82 -24.92 -21.53
CA THR A 165 -16.12 -25.04 -22.95
C THR A 165 -15.07 -25.89 -23.67
N ILE A 166 -13.78 -25.60 -23.44
CA ILE A 166 -12.68 -26.43 -23.95
C ILE A 166 -12.79 -27.87 -23.41
N ALA A 167 -13.11 -28.04 -22.12
CA ALA A 167 -13.28 -29.36 -21.51
C ALA A 167 -14.41 -30.19 -22.14
N ARG A 168 -15.49 -29.56 -22.63
CA ARG A 168 -16.56 -30.24 -23.38
C ARG A 168 -16.08 -30.73 -24.73
N MET A 169 -15.16 -30.01 -25.36
CA MET A 169 -14.58 -30.33 -26.66
C MET A 169 -13.31 -31.20 -26.56
N GLN A 170 -12.90 -31.60 -25.35
CA GLN A 170 -11.64 -32.32 -25.10
C GLN A 170 -11.40 -33.57 -25.97
N LYS A 171 -12.47 -34.27 -26.39
CA LYS A 171 -12.37 -35.47 -27.22
C LYS A 171 -11.96 -35.18 -28.67
N GLN A 172 -12.16 -33.94 -29.12
CA GLN A 172 -11.79 -33.47 -30.45
C GLN A 172 -10.36 -32.92 -30.48
N LEU A 173 -9.78 -32.65 -29.31
CA LEU A 173 -8.44 -32.09 -29.15
C LEU A 173 -7.39 -33.19 -29.08
N THR A 174 -6.22 -32.90 -29.67
CA THR A 174 -5.09 -33.81 -29.72
C THR A 174 -4.45 -33.99 -28.35
N ASP A 175 -4.37 -35.25 -27.89
CA ASP A 175 -3.57 -35.64 -26.72
C ASP A 175 -2.09 -35.43 -26.97
N ILE A 176 -1.41 -34.80 -26.01
CA ILE A 176 0.01 -34.57 -26.08
C ILE A 176 0.69 -34.82 -24.73
N ARG A 177 1.99 -35.09 -24.78
CA ARG A 177 2.86 -35.10 -23.61
C ARG A 177 3.95 -34.05 -23.79
N PRO A 178 3.68 -32.79 -23.41
CA PRO A 178 4.57 -31.67 -23.72
C PRO A 178 5.86 -31.67 -22.90
N PHE A 179 5.87 -32.32 -21.73
CA PHE A 179 6.95 -32.28 -20.76
C PHE A 179 7.49 -33.68 -20.46
N TYR A 180 8.80 -33.83 -20.27
CA TYR A 180 9.38 -35.08 -19.79
C TYR A 180 8.93 -35.40 -18.36
N HIS A 181 9.00 -34.38 -17.49
CA HIS A 181 8.58 -34.43 -16.09
C HIS A 181 7.55 -33.34 -15.85
N ASP A 182 6.27 -33.69 -15.93
CA ASP A 182 5.20 -32.73 -15.70
C ASP A 182 5.01 -32.47 -14.20
N SER A 183 5.40 -31.27 -13.76
CA SER A 183 5.21 -30.85 -12.37
C SER A 183 3.73 -30.66 -12.01
N THR A 184 2.87 -30.36 -12.99
CA THR A 184 1.44 -30.05 -12.77
C THR A 184 0.57 -31.30 -12.58
N SER A 185 1.10 -32.48 -12.93
CA SER A 185 0.35 -33.74 -12.99
C SER A 185 -0.94 -33.63 -13.82
N ALA A 186 -0.91 -32.85 -14.90
CA ALA A 186 -2.08 -32.56 -15.70
C ALA A 186 -2.15 -33.43 -16.96
N HIS A 187 -3.37 -33.66 -17.43
CA HIS A 187 -3.60 -34.19 -18.76
C HIS A 187 -3.57 -33.04 -19.75
N TRP A 188 -2.71 -33.11 -20.77
CA TRP A 188 -2.45 -32.01 -21.69
C TRP A 188 -3.04 -32.25 -23.08
N LYS A 189 -3.65 -31.20 -23.61
CA LYS A 189 -4.18 -31.12 -24.97
C LYS A 189 -3.57 -29.94 -25.70
N LYS A 190 -3.35 -30.09 -27.00
CA LYS A 190 -2.95 -28.98 -27.87
C LYS A 190 -4.19 -28.35 -28.50
N VAL A 191 -4.32 -27.04 -28.37
CA VAL A 191 -5.42 -26.27 -28.97
C VAL A 191 -4.84 -25.35 -30.04
N LEU A 192 -5.36 -25.47 -31.27
CA LEU A 192 -4.90 -24.71 -32.43
C LEU A 192 -5.75 -23.46 -32.69
N ASP A 193 -7.02 -23.49 -32.27
CA ASP A 193 -7.91 -22.35 -32.43
C ASP A 193 -7.66 -21.33 -31.32
N TRP A 194 -7.11 -20.18 -31.69
CA TRP A 194 -6.87 -19.08 -30.75
C TRP A 194 -8.17 -18.48 -30.22
N SER A 195 -9.29 -18.63 -30.94
CA SER A 195 -10.58 -18.08 -30.54
C SER A 195 -11.15 -18.78 -29.29
N ASP A 196 -10.67 -19.97 -28.95
CA ASP A 196 -10.99 -20.71 -27.74
C ASP A 196 -10.13 -20.31 -26.53
N PHE A 197 -9.06 -19.54 -26.75
CA PHE A 197 -8.15 -19.15 -25.68
C PHE A 197 -8.93 -18.44 -24.55
N PRO A 198 -8.84 -18.90 -23.29
CA PRO A 198 -9.39 -18.18 -22.16
C PRO A 198 -8.53 -16.92 -22.03
N ILE A 199 -9.12 -15.75 -22.26
CA ILE A 199 -8.36 -14.49 -22.21
C ILE A 199 -7.92 -14.28 -20.76
N LEU A 200 -6.70 -14.71 -20.43
CA LEU A 200 -6.07 -14.56 -19.12
C LEU A 200 -5.33 -13.23 -19.02
N SER A 201 -4.79 -12.73 -20.14
CA SER A 201 -4.18 -11.40 -20.20
C SER A 201 -3.85 -10.93 -21.63
N PRO A 202 -3.73 -9.61 -21.84
CA PRO A 202 -3.24 -9.05 -23.10
C PRO A 202 -1.83 -9.54 -23.47
N GLY A 203 -0.93 -9.69 -22.50
CA GLY A 203 0.44 -10.16 -22.74
C GLY A 203 0.55 -11.60 -23.21
N SER A 204 -0.49 -12.41 -22.95
CA SER A 204 -0.53 -13.84 -23.35
C SER A 204 -1.04 -14.06 -24.77
N GLU A 205 -1.73 -13.09 -25.38
CA GLU A 205 -2.25 -13.23 -26.74
C GLU A 205 -1.16 -13.25 -27.81
N THR A 206 -0.15 -12.38 -27.67
CA THR A 206 0.90 -12.22 -28.68
C THR A 206 1.65 -13.53 -28.94
N PRO A 207 2.12 -14.28 -27.92
CA PRO A 207 2.73 -15.59 -28.15
C PRO A 207 1.77 -16.59 -28.78
N VAL A 208 0.52 -16.69 -28.31
CA VAL A 208 -0.46 -17.65 -28.84
C VAL A 208 -0.73 -17.40 -30.33
N LYS A 209 -0.83 -16.13 -30.73
CA LYS A 209 -1.01 -15.73 -32.13
C LYS A 209 0.22 -16.01 -32.98
N ILE A 210 1.42 -15.72 -32.49
CA ILE A 210 2.68 -15.97 -33.22
C ILE A 210 2.91 -17.46 -33.44
N TYR A 211 2.74 -18.27 -32.39
CA TYR A 211 3.01 -19.71 -32.44
C TYR A 211 1.80 -20.52 -32.93
N GLY A 212 0.62 -19.90 -33.05
CA GLY A 212 -0.60 -20.50 -33.60
C GLY A 212 -1.20 -21.61 -32.75
N HIS A 213 -0.85 -21.69 -31.46
CA HIS A 213 -1.40 -22.69 -30.54
C HIS A 213 -1.16 -22.30 -29.08
N PHE A 214 -1.91 -22.95 -28.20
CA PHE A 214 -1.65 -23.00 -26.76
C PHE A 214 -1.90 -24.42 -26.24
N LEU A 215 -1.45 -24.71 -25.02
CA LEU A 215 -1.77 -25.96 -24.35
C LEU A 215 -2.84 -25.73 -23.30
N TRP A 216 -3.79 -26.64 -23.25
CA TRP A 216 -4.78 -26.70 -22.21
C TRP A 216 -4.59 -27.99 -21.42
N GLY A 217 -4.49 -27.86 -20.10
CA GLY A 217 -4.27 -28.95 -19.18
C GLY A 217 -5.34 -29.00 -18.10
N TRP A 218 -5.55 -30.16 -17.49
CA TRP A 218 -6.36 -30.26 -16.28
C TRP A 218 -5.91 -31.38 -15.36
N ASN A 219 -6.17 -31.21 -14.06
CA ASN A 219 -6.14 -32.26 -13.06
C ASN A 219 -7.44 -32.21 -12.22
N ASP A 220 -7.51 -32.92 -11.10
CA ASP A 220 -8.71 -32.98 -10.26
C ASP A 220 -9.13 -31.63 -9.66
N THR A 221 -8.19 -30.70 -9.51
CA THR A 221 -8.39 -29.45 -8.77
C THR A 221 -8.28 -28.20 -9.64
N HIS A 222 -7.48 -28.24 -10.71
CA HIS A 222 -7.09 -27.08 -11.51
C HIS A 222 -7.18 -27.35 -13.01
N TYR A 223 -7.50 -26.29 -13.75
CA TYR A 223 -7.18 -26.15 -15.16
C TYR A 223 -5.84 -25.45 -15.30
N PHE A 224 -5.11 -25.77 -16.36
CA PHE A 224 -3.85 -25.14 -16.70
C PHE A 224 -3.90 -24.61 -18.12
N VAL A 225 -3.33 -23.44 -18.32
CA VAL A 225 -3.17 -22.84 -19.65
C VAL A 225 -1.69 -22.57 -19.83
N ALA A 226 -1.13 -23.10 -20.92
CA ALA A 226 0.29 -22.94 -21.22
C ALA A 226 0.46 -22.18 -22.54
N VAL A 227 1.18 -21.07 -22.49
CA VAL A 227 1.51 -20.27 -23.68
C VAL A 227 2.97 -20.49 -24.08
N PRO A 228 3.26 -20.68 -25.38
CA PRO A 228 4.64 -20.91 -25.84
C PRO A 228 5.54 -19.72 -25.52
N GLY A 229 6.78 -19.98 -25.11
CA GLY A 229 7.77 -18.93 -24.89
C GLY A 229 9.07 -19.47 -24.31
N ARG A 230 10.15 -18.72 -24.48
CA ARG A 230 11.45 -19.00 -23.88
C ARG A 230 11.46 -18.57 -22.41
N PHE A 231 12.42 -19.10 -21.65
CA PHE A 231 12.62 -18.73 -20.25
C PHE A 231 13.34 -17.37 -20.12
N LEU A 232 12.73 -16.33 -20.70
CA LEU A 232 13.22 -14.96 -20.73
C LEU A 232 12.20 -14.02 -20.07
N PRO A 233 12.65 -13.06 -19.24
CA PRO A 233 11.74 -12.08 -18.63
C PRO A 233 10.91 -11.28 -19.64
N ALA A 234 11.47 -11.03 -20.83
CA ALA A 234 10.80 -10.31 -21.90
C ALA A 234 9.67 -11.11 -22.58
N GLU A 235 9.69 -12.45 -22.47
CA GLU A 235 8.69 -13.34 -23.05
C GLU A 235 7.70 -13.88 -22.02
N GLN A 236 7.90 -13.56 -20.74
CA GLN A 236 6.93 -13.87 -19.70
C GLN A 236 5.71 -12.95 -19.83
N PRO A 237 4.49 -13.48 -20.03
CA PRO A 237 3.28 -12.67 -20.13
C PRO A 237 3.12 -11.71 -18.95
N ASP A 238 2.99 -10.41 -19.24
CA ASP A 238 2.77 -9.33 -18.27
C ASP A 238 3.75 -9.30 -17.09
N SER A 239 4.96 -9.82 -17.30
CA SER A 239 5.97 -10.02 -16.24
C SER A 239 5.47 -10.88 -15.08
N GLY A 240 4.60 -11.86 -15.36
CA GLY A 240 4.06 -12.82 -14.40
C GLY A 240 2.82 -12.34 -13.64
N ARG A 241 2.41 -11.07 -13.77
CA ARG A 241 1.27 -10.49 -13.04
C ARG A 241 -0.09 -11.10 -13.43
N SER A 242 -0.15 -11.75 -14.59
CA SER A 242 -1.33 -12.45 -15.12
C SER A 242 -1.44 -13.91 -14.67
N GLY A 243 -0.55 -14.38 -13.80
CA GLY A 243 -0.55 -15.76 -13.29
C GLY A 243 0.36 -16.72 -14.06
N PHE A 244 0.98 -16.28 -15.16
CA PHE A 244 2.02 -17.01 -15.89
C PHE A 244 3.37 -16.92 -15.14
N THR A 245 3.42 -17.47 -13.94
CA THR A 245 4.57 -17.41 -13.03
C THR A 245 5.47 -18.64 -13.15
N PHE A 246 4.95 -19.74 -13.68
CA PHE A 246 5.65 -21.00 -13.83
C PHE A 246 6.05 -21.24 -15.27
N TRP A 247 7.21 -21.85 -15.48
CA TRP A 247 7.70 -22.19 -16.82
C TRP A 247 8.26 -23.61 -16.83
N GLN A 248 7.93 -24.38 -17.85
CA GLN A 248 8.50 -25.72 -18.09
C GLN A 248 9.05 -25.84 -19.51
N PRO A 249 10.25 -26.44 -19.69
CA PRO A 249 10.82 -26.71 -21.02
C PRO A 249 10.02 -27.79 -21.75
N ILE A 250 9.98 -27.73 -23.07
CA ILE A 250 9.41 -28.82 -23.87
C ILE A 250 10.26 -30.10 -23.75
N LEU A 251 9.62 -31.23 -23.99
CA LEU A 251 10.24 -32.55 -24.04
C LEU A 251 11.54 -32.53 -24.88
N GLY A 252 12.65 -32.91 -24.25
CA GLY A 252 13.97 -33.02 -24.88
C GLY A 252 14.88 -31.82 -24.64
N MET A 253 14.36 -30.70 -24.13
CA MET A 253 15.12 -29.47 -23.89
C MET A 253 15.63 -29.34 -22.44
N GLU A 254 15.29 -30.30 -21.57
CA GLU A 254 15.70 -30.31 -20.15
C GLU A 254 17.22 -30.36 -20.00
N LYS A 255 17.90 -31.10 -20.89
CA LYS A 255 19.36 -31.26 -20.88
C LYS A 255 20.06 -29.92 -21.12
N ILE A 256 19.57 -29.12 -22.07
CA ILE A 256 20.12 -27.79 -22.39
C ILE A 256 19.87 -26.84 -21.22
N GLN A 257 18.67 -26.91 -20.61
CA GLN A 257 18.34 -26.09 -19.44
C GLN A 257 19.27 -26.37 -18.25
N GLN A 258 19.60 -27.64 -18.02
CA GLN A 258 20.40 -28.09 -16.87
C GLN A 258 21.91 -28.10 -17.13
N ASP A 259 22.36 -27.80 -18.36
CA ASP A 259 23.76 -27.81 -18.74
C ASP A 259 24.55 -26.66 -18.09
N THR A 260 25.22 -26.94 -16.97
CA THR A 260 26.03 -25.94 -16.26
C THR A 260 27.27 -25.49 -17.03
N SER A 261 27.63 -26.15 -18.13
CA SER A 261 28.76 -25.72 -18.97
C SER A 261 28.41 -24.49 -19.83
N LEU A 262 27.12 -24.23 -20.07
CA LEU A 262 26.65 -23.10 -20.86
C LEU A 262 26.30 -21.88 -19.99
N PRO A 263 26.65 -20.66 -20.42
CA PRO A 263 26.20 -19.42 -19.79
C PRO A 263 24.68 -19.37 -19.65
N LEU A 264 24.19 -18.79 -18.55
CA LEU A 264 22.76 -18.76 -18.23
C LEU A 264 21.91 -18.13 -19.33
N GLN A 265 22.38 -17.05 -19.96
CA GLN A 265 21.64 -16.41 -21.07
C GLN A 265 21.57 -17.30 -22.30
N GLN A 266 22.69 -17.94 -22.67
CA GLN A 266 22.73 -18.85 -23.81
C GLN A 266 21.79 -20.05 -23.62
N ARG A 267 21.71 -20.59 -22.39
CA ARG A 267 20.70 -21.62 -22.06
C ARG A 267 19.29 -21.11 -22.25
N ARG A 268 18.97 -19.92 -21.75
CA ARG A 268 17.63 -19.33 -21.86
C ARG A 268 17.21 -19.06 -23.30
N ASP A 269 18.14 -18.60 -24.14
CA ASP A 269 17.89 -18.32 -25.55
C ASP A 269 17.63 -19.58 -26.39
N GLN A 270 18.25 -20.70 -25.99
CA GLN A 270 18.16 -21.97 -26.70
C GLN A 270 17.06 -22.90 -26.18
N THR A 271 16.50 -22.63 -25.00
CA THR A 271 15.50 -23.51 -24.38
C THR A 271 14.09 -22.98 -24.62
N TYR A 272 13.30 -23.77 -25.33
CA TYR A 272 11.88 -23.51 -25.57
C TYR A 272 11.00 -24.25 -24.56
N GLY A 273 9.86 -23.66 -24.24
CA GLY A 273 8.95 -24.18 -23.25
C GLY A 273 7.62 -23.48 -23.28
N TYR A 274 6.90 -23.60 -22.17
CA TYR A 274 5.63 -22.94 -21.98
C TYR A 274 5.60 -22.23 -20.63
N TRP A 275 5.08 -21.01 -20.64
CA TRP A 275 4.65 -20.31 -19.43
C TRP A 275 3.26 -20.82 -19.06
N ILE A 276 3.08 -21.24 -17.82
CA ILE A 276 1.89 -21.95 -17.34
C ILE A 276 1.18 -21.09 -16.27
N ALA A 277 -0.13 -20.92 -16.45
CA ALA A 277 -1.03 -20.37 -15.44
C ALA A 277 -1.93 -21.47 -14.87
N SER A 278 -2.19 -21.44 -13.56
CA SER A 278 -3.10 -22.34 -12.85
C SER A 278 -4.42 -21.64 -12.55
N ILE A 279 -5.54 -22.32 -12.80
CA ILE A 279 -6.90 -21.81 -12.64
C ILE A 279 -7.70 -22.81 -11.82
N SER A 280 -8.28 -22.37 -10.70
CA SER A 280 -9.10 -23.24 -9.85
C SER A 280 -10.34 -23.73 -10.60
N ARG A 281 -10.56 -25.05 -10.63
CA ARG A 281 -11.77 -25.64 -11.25
C ARG A 281 -13.05 -25.32 -10.47
N ARG A 282 -12.91 -24.89 -9.22
CA ARG A 282 -14.05 -24.57 -8.34
C ARG A 282 -14.49 -23.13 -8.46
N THR A 283 -13.55 -22.21 -8.62
CA THR A 283 -13.82 -20.78 -8.50
C THR A 283 -13.43 -19.97 -9.73
N GLY A 284 -12.69 -20.53 -10.70
CA GLY A 284 -12.16 -19.76 -11.84
C GLY A 284 -11.02 -18.80 -11.46
N LYS A 285 -10.60 -18.81 -10.19
CA LYS A 285 -9.52 -17.95 -9.69
C LYS A 285 -8.18 -18.42 -10.26
N ILE A 286 -7.42 -17.47 -10.80
CA ILE A 286 -6.03 -17.68 -11.21
C ILE A 286 -5.17 -17.70 -9.94
N GLU A 287 -4.40 -18.76 -9.75
CA GLU A 287 -3.60 -18.98 -8.55
C GLU A 287 -2.12 -19.14 -8.91
N GLU A 288 -1.25 -18.66 -8.03
CA GLU A 288 0.19 -18.82 -8.22
C GLU A 288 0.57 -20.29 -8.10
N TYR A 289 1.31 -20.78 -9.09
CA TYR A 289 1.82 -22.14 -9.14
C TYR A 289 3.35 -22.11 -9.35
N PRO A 290 4.12 -23.04 -8.76
CA PRO A 290 3.72 -24.01 -7.75
C PRO A 290 3.29 -23.33 -6.46
N TYR A 291 2.33 -23.92 -5.74
CA TYR A 291 1.86 -23.37 -4.46
C TYR A 291 3.02 -23.28 -3.49
N ARG A 292 3.41 -22.05 -3.13
CA ARG A 292 4.27 -21.85 -1.98
C ARG A 292 3.47 -22.27 -0.77
N ALA A 293 3.89 -23.34 -0.09
CA ALA A 293 3.39 -23.63 1.24
C ALA A 293 3.57 -22.35 2.06
N VAL A 294 2.47 -21.80 2.58
CA VAL A 294 2.55 -20.75 3.59
C VAL A 294 3.23 -21.41 4.78
N THR A 295 4.53 -21.19 4.93
CA THR A 295 5.17 -21.41 6.21
C THR A 295 4.50 -20.44 7.16
N SER A 296 3.54 -20.94 7.92
CA SER A 296 3.05 -20.28 9.13
C SER A 296 4.21 -20.26 10.12
N GLY A 297 5.15 -19.34 9.88
CA GLY A 297 6.23 -19.02 10.80
C GLY A 297 5.61 -18.29 11.98
N CYS A 298 5.24 -19.03 13.01
CA CYS A 298 5.12 -18.48 14.35
C CYS A 298 6.44 -17.78 14.69
N PRO A 299 6.44 -16.51 15.13
CA PRO A 299 7.63 -15.89 15.69
C PRO A 299 7.83 -16.42 17.12
N GLY A 300 8.99 -16.98 17.41
CA GLY A 300 9.40 -17.53 18.71
C GLY A 300 9.64 -19.03 18.59
N THR A 301 10.82 -19.56 18.87
CA THR A 301 11.67 -19.27 20.03
C THR A 301 13.11 -19.60 19.69
N ILE A 302 14.00 -18.67 20.03
CA ILE A 302 15.43 -18.92 20.21
C ILE A 302 15.57 -19.91 21.35
N LEU A 303 16.17 -21.08 21.09
CA LEU A 303 17.14 -21.76 21.94
C LEU A 303 17.99 -22.70 21.07
#